data_AF-A0A7R8X7I5-F1
#
_entry.id   AF-A0A7R8X7I5-F1
#
_cell.length_a   1.000
_cell.length_b   1.000
_cell.length_c   1.000
_cell.angle_alpha   90.00
_cell.angle_beta   90.00
_cell.angle_gamma   90.00
#
_symmetry.space_group_name_H-M   'P 1'
#
loop_
_entity.id
_entity.type
_entity.pdbx_description
1 polymer ?
#
loop_
_entity_poly.entity_id
_entity_poly.type
_entity_poly.pdbx_seq_one_letter_code
_entity_poly.pdbx_strand_id
1 'polypeptide(L)'
;MQSDTWSLIYAYGETDPEMEDPFYHGRDNRGVKSVNLLDPQIGDIPDEPGVKEWELRNDIIIPPIHTTYWCSVFKAPPVDVKHHIIGYQPWVTEGNEEYVHHFVVTTCTENEDETAGFEQFLEEYPQGSSCFDANMNSLISNCQSVLMAWAVGGVGENYPEQTGFPLKAASEGATYYLLHHVMLLGYEQLP
;
A
#
# COMPACT_ATOMS: atom_id res chain seq x y z
N MET A 1 -19.62 14.61 17.99
CA MET A 1 -19.60 13.36 17.20
C MET A 1 -18.26 12.68 17.46
N GLN A 2 -18.24 11.36 17.65
CA GLN A 2 -17.00 10.62 17.92
C GLN A 2 -16.21 10.47 16.60
N SER A 3 -14.91 10.71 16.64
CA SER A 3 -14.00 10.71 15.47
C SER A 3 -13.53 9.30 15.07
N ASP A 4 -14.40 8.31 15.22
CA ASP A 4 -14.09 6.90 15.01
C ASP A 4 -14.91 6.34 13.84
N THR A 5 -14.70 5.07 13.51
CA THR A 5 -15.40 4.35 12.45
C THR A 5 -16.84 4.07 12.84
N TRP A 6 -17.76 4.42 11.94
CA TRP A 6 -19.18 4.15 12.05
C TRP A 6 -19.57 3.02 11.09
N SER A 7 -20.49 2.16 11.52
CA SER A 7 -21.15 1.21 10.63
C SER A 7 -22.42 1.82 10.06
N LEU A 8 -22.39 2.22 8.80
CA LEU A 8 -23.59 2.64 8.08
C LEU A 8 -24.35 1.40 7.63
N ILE A 9 -25.51 1.17 8.26
CA ILE A 9 -26.42 0.09 7.90
C ILE A 9 -27.43 0.66 6.90
N TYR A 10 -27.61 -0.01 5.76
CA TYR A 10 -28.59 0.38 4.75
C TYR A 10 -29.49 -0.79 4.40
N ALA A 11 -30.73 -0.47 4.04
CA ALA A 11 -31.70 -1.37 3.44
C ALA A 11 -32.65 -0.55 2.57
N TYR A 12 -33.05 -1.09 1.42
CA TYR A 12 -34.01 -0.43 0.53
C TYR A 12 -34.96 -1.45 -0.12
N GLY A 13 -36.18 -1.02 -0.42
CA GLY A 13 -37.16 -1.82 -1.14
C GLY A 13 -36.98 -1.69 -2.66
N GLU A 14 -37.49 -2.67 -3.42
CA GLU A 14 -37.55 -2.56 -4.89
C GLU A 14 -38.62 -1.56 -5.37
N THR A 15 -39.60 -1.29 -4.51
CA THR A 15 -40.73 -0.38 -4.76
C THR A 15 -40.97 0.50 -3.55
N ASP A 16 -41.53 1.68 -3.80
CA ASP A 16 -41.90 2.60 -2.73
C ASP A 16 -43.05 1.99 -1.89
N PRO A 17 -42.98 2.05 -0.55
CA PRO A 17 -44.03 1.51 0.28
C PRO A 17 -45.31 2.35 0.16
N GLU A 18 -46.43 1.71 -0.16
CA GLU A 18 -47.74 2.38 -0.29
C GLU A 18 -48.36 2.76 1.08
N MET A 19 -47.83 2.23 2.19
CA MET A 19 -48.27 2.48 3.57
C MET A 19 -47.04 2.68 4.49
N GLU A 20 -47.27 3.01 5.78
CA GLU A 20 -46.19 3.23 6.77
C GLU A 20 -45.35 1.97 7.08
N ASP A 21 -45.73 0.79 6.57
CA ASP A 21 -44.96 -0.45 6.75
C ASP A 21 -44.08 -0.74 5.51
N PRO A 22 -42.75 -0.59 5.62
CA PRO A 22 -41.84 -1.00 4.57
C PRO A 22 -41.83 -2.53 4.43
N PHE A 23 -41.89 -3.01 3.18
CA PHE A 23 -41.76 -4.43 2.86
C PHE A 23 -40.36 -4.96 3.22
N TYR A 24 -40.26 -6.28 3.37
CA TYR A 24 -38.96 -6.93 3.52
C TYR A 24 -38.07 -6.67 2.29
N HIS A 25 -36.89 -6.10 2.52
CA HIS A 25 -35.91 -5.64 1.52
C HIS A 25 -35.16 -6.79 0.82
N GLY A 26 -35.42 -8.06 1.15
CA GLY A 26 -34.71 -9.18 0.56
C GLY A 26 -33.27 -9.34 1.08
N ARG A 27 -32.52 -10.28 0.49
CA ARG A 27 -31.12 -10.54 0.89
C ARG A 27 -30.14 -9.52 0.32
N ASP A 28 -30.42 -9.03 -0.88
CA ASP A 28 -29.44 -8.30 -1.70
C ASP A 28 -29.53 -6.78 -1.53
N ASN A 29 -30.72 -6.23 -1.18
CA ASN A 29 -30.90 -4.78 -0.98
C ASN A 29 -30.64 -4.34 0.45
N ARG A 30 -29.60 -4.90 1.09
CA ARG A 30 -29.17 -4.55 2.44
C ARG A 30 -27.69 -4.75 2.61
N GLY A 31 -27.11 -4.01 3.54
CA GLY A 31 -25.72 -4.22 3.89
C GLY A 31 -25.24 -3.30 4.99
N VAL A 32 -23.95 -3.41 5.24
CA VAL A 32 -23.23 -2.56 6.19
C VAL A 32 -21.99 -2.05 5.48
N LYS A 33 -21.71 -0.75 5.62
CA LYS A 33 -20.47 -0.13 5.16
C LYS A 33 -19.79 0.56 6.33
N SER A 34 -18.53 0.22 6.56
CA SER A 34 -17.68 0.96 7.50
C SER A 34 -17.29 2.30 6.88
N VAL A 35 -17.52 3.39 7.61
CA VAL A 35 -17.23 4.76 7.17
C VAL A 35 -16.70 5.59 8.33
N ASN A 36 -15.73 6.46 8.07
CA ASN A 36 -15.40 7.54 8.99
C ASN A 36 -16.05 8.82 8.47
N LEU A 37 -17.15 9.25 9.11
CA LEU A 37 -17.93 10.41 8.67
C LEU A 37 -17.21 11.75 8.89
N LEU A 38 -16.18 11.75 9.75
CA LEU A 38 -15.40 12.94 10.08
C LEU A 38 -13.98 12.86 9.52
N ASP A 39 -13.69 11.88 8.67
CA ASP A 39 -12.38 11.75 8.06
C ASP A 39 -12.11 12.99 7.20
N PRO A 40 -11.00 13.71 7.43
CA PRO A 40 -10.59 14.74 6.51
C PRO A 40 -10.40 14.10 5.14
N GLN A 41 -11.09 14.63 4.13
CA GLN A 41 -10.89 14.20 2.76
C GLN A 41 -9.42 14.43 2.42
N ILE A 42 -8.68 13.35 2.20
CA ILE A 42 -7.33 13.42 1.66
C ILE A 42 -7.51 13.91 0.23
N GLY A 43 -7.10 15.16 -0.02
CA GLY A 43 -7.18 15.75 -1.36
C GLY A 43 -6.33 14.97 -2.35
N ASP A 44 -6.47 15.25 -3.64
CA ASP A 44 -5.59 14.68 -4.64
C ASP A 44 -4.14 15.17 -4.41
N ILE A 45 -3.16 14.33 -4.75
CA ILE A 45 -1.76 14.78 -4.83
C ILE A 45 -1.72 15.90 -5.89
N PRO A 46 -1.11 17.06 -5.61
CA PRO A 46 -1.10 18.19 -6.54
C PRO A 46 -0.55 17.81 -7.91
N ASP A 47 -1.31 18.05 -8.97
CA ASP A 47 -0.85 17.92 -10.37
C ASP A 47 -0.19 19.24 -10.81
N GLU A 48 1.03 19.47 -10.31
CA GLU A 48 1.80 20.69 -10.56
C GLU A 48 3.09 20.41 -11.36
N PRO A 49 3.57 21.38 -12.16
CA PRO A 49 4.85 21.27 -12.85
C PRO A 49 5.99 21.01 -11.86
N GLY A 50 6.54 19.80 -11.88
CA GLY A 50 7.63 19.37 -11.00
C GLY A 50 7.28 18.20 -10.08
N VAL A 51 5.98 17.89 -9.92
CA VAL A 51 5.54 16.65 -9.29
C VAL A 51 5.79 15.49 -10.26
N LYS A 52 6.34 14.39 -9.74
CA LYS A 52 6.65 13.18 -10.50
C LYS A 52 6.14 11.97 -9.75
N GLU A 53 5.73 10.97 -10.50
CA GLU A 53 5.30 9.69 -9.96
C GLU A 53 6.48 8.71 -9.93
N TRP A 54 6.54 7.92 -8.86
CA TRP A 54 7.46 6.81 -8.73
C TRP A 54 6.68 5.56 -8.32
N GLU A 55 6.57 4.62 -9.25
CA GLU A 55 5.81 3.38 -9.07
C GLU A 55 6.65 2.30 -8.36
N LEU A 56 6.13 1.77 -7.26
CA LEU A 56 6.64 0.56 -6.60
C LEU A 56 5.68 -0.59 -6.89
N ARG A 57 6.02 -1.45 -7.85
CA ARG A 57 5.12 -2.51 -8.32
C ARG A 57 5.74 -3.90 -8.16
N ASN A 58 4.93 -4.83 -7.66
CA ASN A 58 5.22 -6.26 -7.70
C ASN A 58 4.44 -6.90 -8.85
N ASP A 59 5.16 -7.40 -9.85
CA ASP A 59 4.59 -8.12 -10.99
C ASP A 59 4.89 -9.61 -10.84
N ILE A 60 4.14 -10.27 -9.94
CA ILE A 60 4.35 -11.67 -9.55
C ILE A 60 3.08 -12.49 -9.67
N ILE A 61 3.26 -13.80 -9.78
CA ILE A 61 2.19 -14.76 -9.53
C ILE A 61 2.19 -15.04 -8.03
N ILE A 62 1.05 -14.84 -7.36
CA ILE A 62 0.90 -15.11 -5.93
C ILE A 62 1.16 -16.61 -5.70
N PRO A 63 2.12 -16.99 -4.84
CA PRO A 63 2.36 -18.39 -4.50
C PRO A 63 1.08 -19.05 -3.95
N PRO A 64 0.80 -20.33 -4.28
CA PRO A 64 -0.43 -21.03 -3.89
C PRO A 64 -0.40 -21.45 -2.42
N ILE A 65 -0.31 -20.49 -1.51
CA ILE A 65 -0.36 -20.63 -0.06
C ILE A 65 -1.35 -19.61 0.51
N HIS A 66 -1.91 -19.91 1.68
CA HIS A 66 -2.97 -19.08 2.29
C HIS A 66 -2.56 -17.61 2.50
N THR A 67 -1.32 -17.37 2.93
CA THR A 67 -0.80 -16.03 3.17
C THR A 67 0.60 -15.93 2.62
N THR A 68 0.80 -15.01 1.68
CA THR A 68 2.10 -14.70 1.08
C THR A 68 2.64 -13.41 1.67
N TYR A 69 3.84 -13.49 2.23
CA TYR A 69 4.64 -12.32 2.62
C TYR A 69 5.73 -12.15 1.56
N TRP A 70 5.55 -11.15 0.70
CA TRP A 70 6.45 -10.88 -0.41
C TRP A 70 7.22 -9.60 -0.18
N CYS A 71 8.53 -9.66 -0.38
CA CYS A 71 9.43 -8.55 -0.14
C CYS A 71 10.14 -8.18 -1.44
N SER A 72 10.06 -6.91 -1.81
CA SER A 72 10.70 -6.37 -3.01
C SER A 72 11.52 -5.14 -2.65
N VAL A 73 12.74 -5.08 -3.17
CA VAL A 73 13.63 -3.91 -2.99
C VAL A 73 13.48 -3.00 -4.21
N PHE A 74 13.45 -1.70 -3.96
CA PHE A 74 13.44 -0.67 -4.98
C PHE A 74 14.56 0.33 -4.72
N LYS A 75 15.24 0.71 -5.78
CA LYS A 75 16.24 1.78 -5.76
C LYS A 75 15.56 3.10 -6.11
N ALA A 76 15.86 4.15 -5.36
CA ALA A 76 15.39 5.49 -5.65
C ALA A 76 15.73 5.88 -7.10
N PRO A 77 14.82 6.59 -7.81
CA PRO A 77 15.12 7.09 -9.14
C PRO A 77 16.28 8.09 -9.07
N PRO A 78 17.12 8.16 -10.11
CA PRO A 78 18.18 9.16 -10.17
C PRO A 78 17.57 10.56 -10.21
N VAL A 79 18.03 11.44 -9.31
CA VAL A 79 17.59 12.83 -9.22
C VAL A 79 18.80 13.77 -9.18
N ASP A 80 18.78 14.79 -10.02
CA ASP A 80 19.87 15.78 -10.12
C ASP A 80 19.79 16.87 -9.03
N VAL A 81 18.62 17.02 -8.42
CA VAL A 81 18.33 17.97 -7.34
C VAL A 81 17.56 17.26 -6.23
N LYS A 82 17.55 17.84 -5.04
CA LYS A 82 16.78 17.31 -3.91
C LYS A 82 15.29 17.32 -4.22
N HIS A 83 14.65 16.15 -4.12
CA HIS A 83 13.19 15.99 -4.22
C HIS A 83 12.66 15.49 -2.87
N HIS A 84 11.38 15.71 -2.63
CA HIS A 84 10.66 15.13 -1.49
C HIS A 84 9.46 14.33 -1.99
N ILE A 85 9.19 13.19 -1.36
CA ILE A 85 7.92 12.49 -1.45
C ILE A 85 6.91 13.32 -0.67
N ILE A 86 5.83 13.72 -1.35
CA ILE A 86 4.78 14.59 -0.83
C ILE A 86 3.46 13.85 -0.59
N GLY A 87 3.37 12.59 -0.99
CA GLY A 87 2.23 11.72 -0.75
C GLY A 87 2.41 10.37 -1.42
N TYR A 88 1.46 9.48 -1.19
CA TYR A 88 1.37 8.17 -1.86
C TYR A 88 -0.08 7.73 -1.97
N GLN A 89 -0.35 6.92 -2.98
CA GLN A 89 -1.64 6.26 -3.17
C GLN A 89 -1.43 4.78 -3.47
N PRO A 90 -2.32 3.89 -3.00
CA PRO A 90 -2.29 2.49 -3.39
C PRO A 90 -2.66 2.36 -4.87
N TRP A 91 -1.96 1.48 -5.57
CA TRP A 91 -2.38 1.03 -6.89
C TRP A 91 -2.59 -0.48 -6.86
N VAL A 92 -3.86 -0.89 -6.86
CA VAL A 92 -4.27 -2.28 -6.96
C VAL A 92 -4.82 -2.52 -8.36
N THR A 93 -4.31 -3.54 -9.05
CA THR A 93 -4.82 -3.95 -10.37
C THR A 93 -6.27 -4.40 -10.25
N GLU A 94 -7.12 -3.97 -11.18
CA GLU A 94 -8.52 -4.39 -11.25
C GLU A 94 -8.64 -5.92 -11.27
N GLY A 95 -9.49 -6.46 -10.41
CA GLY A 95 -9.68 -7.91 -10.21
C GLY A 95 -8.77 -8.53 -9.16
N ASN A 96 -7.77 -7.80 -8.64
CA ASN A 96 -6.87 -8.28 -7.59
C ASN A 96 -7.23 -7.76 -6.19
N GLU A 97 -8.31 -7.01 -6.04
CA GLU A 97 -8.69 -6.35 -4.78
C GLU A 97 -8.92 -7.36 -3.64
N GLU A 98 -9.34 -8.59 -3.95
CA GLU A 98 -9.54 -9.64 -2.95
C GLU A 98 -8.22 -10.24 -2.42
N TYR A 99 -7.13 -10.13 -3.17
CA TYR A 99 -5.86 -10.75 -2.81
C TYR A 99 -4.96 -9.83 -2.01
N VAL A 100 -5.07 -8.51 -2.20
CA VAL A 100 -4.18 -7.52 -1.59
C VAL A 100 -4.70 -7.13 -0.21
N HIS A 101 -3.96 -7.45 0.86
CA HIS A 101 -4.40 -7.21 2.23
C HIS A 101 -3.76 -5.96 2.85
N HIS A 102 -2.43 -5.84 2.80
CA HIS A 102 -1.73 -4.61 3.17
C HIS A 102 -0.33 -4.58 2.55
N PHE A 103 0.25 -3.39 2.50
CA PHE A 103 1.67 -3.24 2.19
C PHE A 103 2.31 -2.12 3.02
N VAL A 104 3.60 -2.27 3.28
CA VAL A 104 4.43 -1.32 4.02
C VAL A 104 5.68 -1.04 3.22
N VAL A 105 5.99 0.23 3.00
CA VAL A 105 7.26 0.67 2.42
C VAL A 105 8.14 1.15 3.55
N THR A 106 9.33 0.58 3.68
CA THR A 106 10.35 1.04 4.62
C THR A 106 11.57 1.56 3.87
N THR A 107 12.28 2.52 4.47
CA THR A 107 13.57 2.97 3.97
C THR A 107 14.69 2.16 4.59
N CYS A 108 15.70 1.84 3.78
CA CYS A 108 16.86 1.09 4.21
C CYS A 108 18.04 1.99 4.57
N THR A 109 18.78 1.62 5.61
CA THR A 109 20.10 2.18 5.90
C THR A 109 21.16 1.42 5.11
N GLU A 110 22.20 2.15 4.72
CA GLU A 110 23.30 1.59 3.92
C GLU A 110 24.66 1.98 4.53
N ASN A 111 25.52 0.98 4.66
CA ASN A 111 26.97 1.13 4.65
C ASN A 111 27.55 0.57 3.33
N GLU A 112 28.88 0.67 3.14
CA GLU A 112 29.53 0.23 1.88
C GLU A 112 29.27 -1.27 1.58
N ASP A 113 29.29 -2.13 2.58
CA ASP A 113 29.06 -3.58 2.43
C ASP A 113 27.57 -3.88 2.13
N GLU A 114 26.64 -3.16 2.76
CA GLU A 114 25.20 -3.31 2.57
C GLU A 114 24.76 -2.84 1.17
N THR A 115 25.40 -1.81 0.62
CA THR A 115 25.13 -1.32 -0.73
C THR A 115 25.36 -2.42 -1.77
N ALA A 116 26.47 -3.16 -1.65
CA ALA A 116 26.75 -4.30 -2.53
C ALA A 116 25.68 -5.41 -2.41
N GLY A 117 25.19 -5.66 -1.19
CA GLY A 117 24.12 -6.62 -0.95
C GLY A 117 22.79 -6.26 -1.62
N PHE A 118 22.39 -4.99 -1.56
CA PHE A 118 21.16 -4.52 -2.23
C PHE A 118 21.26 -4.60 -3.75
N GLU A 119 22.39 -4.20 -4.35
CA GLU A 119 22.58 -4.31 -5.80
C GLU A 119 22.55 -5.78 -6.26
N GLN A 120 23.26 -6.67 -5.55
CA GLN A 120 23.24 -8.09 -5.85
C GLN A 120 21.83 -8.68 -5.75
N PHE A 121 21.06 -8.29 -4.73
CA PHE A 121 19.70 -8.76 -4.58
C PHE A 121 18.79 -8.28 -5.71
N LEU A 122 18.91 -7.01 -6.12
CA LEU A 122 18.16 -6.47 -7.25
C LEU A 122 18.47 -7.21 -8.57
N GLU A 123 19.71 -7.66 -8.76
CA GLU A 123 20.12 -8.47 -9.91
C GLU A 123 19.58 -9.90 -9.85
N GLU A 124 19.61 -10.55 -8.69
CA GLU A 124 19.19 -11.95 -8.52
C GLU A 124 17.66 -12.11 -8.40
N TYR A 125 16.99 -11.16 -7.76
CA TYR A 125 15.56 -11.17 -7.45
C TYR A 125 14.88 -9.86 -7.91
N PRO A 126 14.85 -9.57 -9.22
CA PRO A 126 14.31 -8.31 -9.75
C PRO A 126 12.82 -8.09 -9.46
N GLN A 127 12.07 -9.17 -9.15
CA GLN A 127 10.66 -9.12 -8.77
C GLN A 127 10.43 -9.29 -7.25
N GLY A 128 11.51 -9.30 -6.46
CA GLY A 128 11.48 -9.65 -5.06
C GLY A 128 11.47 -11.16 -4.81
N SER A 129 11.29 -11.52 -3.54
CA SER A 129 11.28 -12.90 -3.08
C SER A 129 10.37 -13.06 -1.87
N SER A 130 10.25 -14.29 -1.34
CA SER A 130 9.59 -14.48 -0.06
C SER A 130 10.34 -13.68 1.00
N CYS A 131 9.62 -12.97 1.87
CA CYS A 131 10.23 -12.25 2.99
C CYS A 131 11.01 -13.18 3.93
N PHE A 132 10.71 -14.49 3.91
CA PHE A 132 11.38 -15.49 4.75
C PHE A 132 12.63 -16.11 4.09
N ASP A 133 12.96 -15.74 2.85
CA ASP A 133 14.18 -16.23 2.21
C ASP A 133 15.43 -15.73 2.95
N ALA A 134 16.46 -16.56 3.06
CA ALA A 134 17.64 -16.26 3.87
C ALA A 134 18.36 -14.98 3.41
N ASN A 135 18.51 -14.79 2.10
CA ASN A 135 19.14 -13.60 1.51
C ASN A 135 18.30 -12.34 1.74
N MET A 136 16.97 -12.47 1.71
CA MET A 136 16.04 -11.37 2.00
C MET A 136 16.08 -10.98 3.48
N ASN A 137 16.04 -11.95 4.39
CA ASN A 137 16.07 -11.70 5.84
C ASN A 137 17.27 -10.83 6.28
N SER A 138 18.44 -11.02 5.67
CA SER A 138 19.61 -10.18 5.95
C SER A 138 19.48 -8.74 5.47
N LEU A 139 18.67 -8.47 4.44
CA LEU A 139 18.43 -7.12 3.93
C LEU A 139 17.32 -6.42 4.73
N ILE A 140 16.26 -7.15 5.09
CA ILE A 140 15.13 -6.62 5.87
C ILE A 140 15.61 -5.97 7.17
N SER A 141 16.63 -6.53 7.84
CA SER A 141 17.14 -5.97 9.09
C SER A 141 17.66 -4.54 8.96
N ASN A 142 18.04 -4.12 7.75
CA ASN A 142 18.53 -2.78 7.44
C ASN A 142 17.40 -1.82 7.06
N CYS A 143 16.16 -2.31 6.89
CA CYS A 143 15.02 -1.53 6.39
C CYS A 143 13.96 -1.35 7.48
N GLN A 144 14.22 -0.45 8.44
CA GLN A 144 13.41 -0.33 9.67
C GLN A 144 12.51 0.91 9.74
N SER A 145 12.83 1.98 9.00
CA SER A 145 12.04 3.21 9.08
C SER A 145 10.85 3.14 8.14
N VAL A 146 9.63 3.08 8.69
CA VAL A 146 8.38 3.08 7.91
C VAL A 146 8.21 4.43 7.21
N LEU A 147 8.01 4.37 5.90
CA LEU A 147 7.73 5.52 5.04
C LEU A 147 6.25 5.60 4.69
N MET A 148 5.68 4.47 4.27
CA MET A 148 4.29 4.36 3.82
C MET A 148 3.68 3.09 4.40
N ALA A 149 2.42 3.13 4.77
CA ALA A 149 1.67 1.95 5.18
C ALA A 149 0.26 2.04 4.62
N TRP A 150 -0.21 0.97 4.01
CA TRP A 150 -1.56 0.89 3.48
C TRP A 150 -2.16 -0.46 3.86
N ALA A 151 -3.46 -0.47 4.14
CA ALA A 151 -4.24 -1.67 4.35
C ALA A 151 -5.63 -1.52 3.70
N VAL A 152 -6.37 -2.63 3.59
CA VAL A 152 -7.73 -2.65 3.04
C VAL A 152 -8.58 -1.50 3.58
N GLY A 153 -9.16 -0.71 2.68
CA GLY A 153 -10.00 0.45 2.99
C GLY A 153 -9.26 1.79 3.07
N GLY A 154 -7.92 1.80 3.05
CA GLY A 154 -7.13 3.01 2.94
C GLY A 154 -7.12 3.58 1.51
N VAL A 155 -6.95 4.89 1.38
CA VAL A 155 -6.92 5.61 0.09
C VAL A 155 -5.56 6.23 -0.25
N GLY A 156 -4.56 6.07 0.62
CA GLY A 156 -3.28 6.76 0.53
C GLY A 156 -3.20 7.92 1.51
N GLU A 157 -2.11 8.70 1.46
CA GLU A 157 -1.90 9.87 2.32
C GLU A 157 -1.12 10.95 1.57
N ASN A 158 -1.44 12.22 1.88
CA ASN A 158 -0.64 13.38 1.49
C ASN A 158 0.08 13.93 2.73
N TYR A 159 1.34 14.29 2.56
CA TYR A 159 2.05 15.04 3.58
C TYR A 159 1.49 16.48 3.65
N PRO A 160 1.46 17.10 4.83
CA PRO A 160 1.18 18.53 4.96
C PRO A 160 2.09 19.36 4.04
N GLU A 161 1.58 20.47 3.50
CA GLU A 161 2.25 21.35 2.53
C GLU A 161 3.69 21.72 2.93
N GLN A 162 3.93 21.97 4.21
CA GLN A 162 5.24 22.35 4.75
C GLN A 162 6.20 21.17 5.00
N THR A 163 5.84 19.94 4.62
CA THR A 163 6.59 18.71 4.91
C THR A 163 6.69 17.79 3.70
N GLY A 164 7.73 16.96 3.69
CA GLY A 164 7.89 15.88 2.72
C GLY A 164 9.07 15.01 3.11
N PHE A 165 9.08 13.78 2.63
CA PHE A 165 10.16 12.84 2.93
C PHE A 165 11.28 12.96 1.88
N PRO A 166 12.55 13.19 2.28
CA PRO A 166 13.61 13.45 1.31
C PRO A 166 14.00 12.19 0.51
N LEU A 167 13.92 12.29 -0.82
CA LEU A 167 14.59 11.36 -1.73
C LEU A 167 16.08 11.67 -1.77
N LYS A 168 16.91 10.63 -1.96
CA LYS A 168 18.35 10.79 -1.84
C LYS A 168 18.91 11.81 -2.83
N ALA A 169 19.52 12.88 -2.31
CA ALA A 169 20.35 13.78 -3.08
C ALA A 169 21.64 14.07 -2.30
N ALA A 170 22.79 13.80 -2.94
CA ALA A 170 24.11 14.29 -2.55
C ALA A 170 24.59 14.04 -1.09
N SER A 171 23.98 13.11 -0.34
CA SER A 171 24.36 12.52 0.99
C SER A 171 23.21 12.47 2.03
N GLU A 172 22.04 12.98 1.71
CA GLU A 172 20.85 12.91 2.59
C GLU A 172 19.76 12.06 1.94
N GLY A 173 19.04 11.24 2.72
CA GLY A 173 17.93 10.39 2.25
C GLY A 173 18.34 8.94 1.95
N ALA A 174 17.34 8.05 1.85
CA ALA A 174 17.57 6.63 1.59
C ALA A 174 17.72 6.33 0.08
N THR A 175 18.64 5.44 -0.27
CA THR A 175 18.79 4.92 -1.66
C THR A 175 17.83 3.76 -1.92
N TYR A 176 17.68 2.86 -0.95
CA TYR A 176 16.89 1.65 -1.11
C TYR A 176 15.66 1.68 -0.22
N TYR A 177 14.59 1.09 -0.75
CA TYR A 177 13.28 1.03 -0.15
C TYR A 177 12.81 -0.41 -0.25
N LEU A 178 12.22 -0.92 0.81
CA LEU A 178 11.68 -2.27 0.86
C LEU A 178 10.16 -2.19 0.88
N LEU A 179 9.51 -2.80 -0.09
CA LEU A 179 8.07 -3.06 -0.09
C LEU A 179 7.81 -4.43 0.53
N HIS A 180 7.21 -4.43 1.71
CA HIS A 180 6.66 -5.61 2.35
C HIS A 180 5.17 -5.70 1.98
N HIS A 181 4.81 -6.66 1.15
CA HIS A 181 3.44 -6.87 0.65
C HIS A 181 2.86 -8.17 1.21
N VAL A 182 1.69 -8.07 1.85
CA VAL A 182 0.92 -9.22 2.32
C VAL A 182 -0.27 -9.47 1.41
N MET A 183 -0.29 -10.66 0.82
CA MET A 183 -1.34 -11.16 -0.06
C MET A 183 -2.01 -12.39 0.55
N LEU A 184 -3.31 -12.52 0.31
CA LEU A 184 -4.14 -13.64 0.80
C LEU A 184 -4.73 -14.39 -0.40
N LEU A 185 -4.63 -15.71 -0.37
CA LEU A 185 -5.40 -16.58 -1.26
C LEU A 185 -6.48 -17.28 -0.43
N GLY A 186 -7.71 -17.26 -0.95
CA GLY A 186 -8.83 -17.96 -0.32
C GLY A 186 -8.61 -19.47 -0.33
N TYR A 187 -9.18 -20.19 0.65
CA TYR A 187 -9.09 -21.66 0.72
C TYR A 187 -9.58 -22.37 -0.56
N GLU A 188 -10.52 -21.76 -1.29
CA GLU A 188 -11.05 -22.30 -2.55
C GLU A 188 -10.06 -22.20 -3.73
N GLN A 189 -8.97 -21.44 -3.57
CA GLN A 189 -7.96 -21.17 -4.59
C GLN A 189 -6.66 -21.95 -4.35
N LEU A 190 -6.60 -22.73 -3.26
CA LEU A 190 -5.47 -23.61 -2.94
C LEU A 190 -5.71 -25.02 -3.55
N PRO A 191 -4.65 -25.70 -4.01
CA PRO A 191 -4.75 -27.04 -4.60
C PRO A 191 -5.19 -28.13 -3.60
#